data_AF-Q2JXZ8-F1
#
_entry.id   AF-Q2JXZ8-F1
#
_cell.length_a   1.000
_cell.length_b   1.000
_cell.length_c   1.000
_cell.angle_alpha   90.00
_cell.angle_beta   90.00
_cell.angle_gamma   90.00
#
_symmetry.space_group_name_H-M   'P 1'
#
loop_
_entity.id
_entity.type
_entity.pdbx_description
1 polymer ?
#
loop_
_entity_poly.entity_id
_entity_poly.type
_entity_poly.pdbx_seq_one_letter_code
_entity_poly.pdbx_strand_id
1 'polypeptide(L)'
;MALLLPRSAASCAYTDVFWEVWVLRAVKRSWSLRLARLGTRLILAGLLVGVLSPSAAAQSGLVITGSEGVPVLSYRLDFRGIRGRLDRYRLTIPPQNVAVAEVQINGDRNFDAVIDPENVRLEVEGKPVELAEVYWNEEFRSLEVVARQPIAAGQEIRLVLSNVRNPSAAGIYRVEARVRGTEPNPLFRNVGNWLITIDDPERLTF
;
A
#
# COMPACT_ATOMS: atom_id res chain seq x y z
N MET A 1 62.06 -24.77 -78.86
CA MET A 1 62.35 -25.93 -79.71
C MET A 1 61.20 -26.92 -79.53
N ALA A 2 60.51 -27.25 -80.64
CA ALA A 2 59.46 -28.26 -80.85
C ALA A 2 58.20 -28.22 -79.96
N LEU A 3 57.00 -27.85 -80.45
CA LEU A 3 56.10 -28.48 -81.44
C LEU A 3 55.13 -29.50 -80.81
N LEU A 4 53.82 -29.17 -80.87
CA LEU A 4 52.71 -29.96 -81.46
C LEU A 4 51.38 -29.78 -80.69
N LEU A 5 50.42 -29.18 -81.39
CA LEU A 5 48.95 -29.37 -81.29
C LEU A 5 48.59 -30.88 -81.51
N PRO A 6 47.35 -31.40 -81.32
CA PRO A 6 46.03 -30.72 -81.41
C PRO A 6 44.84 -31.30 -80.56
N ARG A 7 43.65 -30.67 -80.72
CA ARG A 7 42.25 -31.23 -80.69
C ARG A 7 41.77 -31.96 -79.41
N SER A 8 40.50 -32.01 -79.00
CA SER A 8 39.19 -31.55 -79.45
C SER A 8 38.17 -31.88 -78.35
N ALA A 9 37.15 -31.02 -78.18
CA ALA A 9 35.76 -31.26 -77.75
C ALA A 9 35.41 -32.04 -76.45
N ALA A 10 34.81 -31.27 -75.52
CA ALA A 10 33.48 -31.45 -74.91
C ALA A 10 33.07 -32.81 -74.30
N SER A 11 32.66 -32.80 -73.02
CA SER A 11 31.27 -33.05 -72.59
C SER A 11 31.13 -32.99 -71.06
N CYS A 12 29.97 -32.48 -70.60
CA CYS A 12 29.18 -32.73 -69.38
C CYS A 12 29.83 -33.37 -68.13
N ALA A 13 29.42 -33.13 -66.89
CA ALA A 13 28.41 -32.31 -66.20
C ALA A 13 28.71 -32.60 -64.71
N TYR A 14 28.88 -31.58 -63.86
CA TYR A 14 27.86 -31.08 -62.94
C TYR A 14 27.21 -32.16 -62.05
N THR A 15 27.44 -32.01 -60.73
CA THR A 15 26.81 -32.61 -59.53
C THR A 15 27.67 -33.63 -58.80
N ASP A 16 28.26 -33.24 -57.65
CA ASP A 16 28.31 -34.07 -56.41
C ASP A 16 29.19 -33.48 -55.28
N VAL A 17 29.15 -32.17 -55.01
CA VAL A 17 29.90 -31.60 -53.85
C VAL A 17 29.09 -30.58 -53.05
N PHE A 18 27.77 -30.74 -52.95
CA PHE A 18 26.91 -29.78 -52.25
C PHE A 18 26.10 -30.34 -51.06
N TRP A 19 26.21 -31.63 -50.75
CA TRP A 19 25.33 -32.29 -49.77
C TRP A 19 25.92 -32.51 -48.36
N GLU A 20 27.25 -32.52 -48.17
CA GLU A 20 27.81 -32.89 -46.86
C GLU A 20 27.88 -31.75 -45.82
N VAL A 21 27.82 -30.48 -46.22
CA VAL A 21 27.95 -29.34 -45.27
C VAL A 21 26.62 -28.99 -44.58
N TRP A 22 25.48 -29.44 -45.10
CA TRP A 22 24.16 -29.10 -44.55
C TRP A 22 23.72 -29.99 -43.37
N VAL A 23 24.15 -31.25 -43.32
CA VAL A 23 23.69 -32.21 -42.29
C VAL A 23 24.31 -31.93 -40.90
N LEU A 24 25.55 -31.42 -40.86
CA LEU A 24 26.23 -31.11 -39.59
C LEU A 24 25.81 -29.78 -38.94
N ARG A 25 25.11 -28.89 -39.66
CA ARG A 25 24.47 -27.68 -39.07
C ARG A 25 23.03 -27.91 -38.59
N ALA A 26 22.37 -28.98 -39.03
CA ALA A 26 20.98 -29.26 -38.66
C ALA A 26 20.84 -29.97 -37.29
N VAL A 27 21.84 -30.74 -36.86
CA VAL A 27 21.76 -31.53 -35.60
C VAL A 27 22.09 -30.69 -34.35
N LYS A 28 22.88 -29.63 -34.46
CA LYS A 28 23.26 -28.77 -33.31
C LYS A 28 22.18 -27.73 -32.93
N ARG A 29 21.11 -27.61 -33.73
CA ARG A 29 20.05 -26.60 -33.56
C ARG A 29 18.73 -27.15 -32.99
N SER A 30 18.63 -28.46 -32.76
CA SER A 30 17.41 -29.10 -32.23
C SER A 30 17.47 -29.46 -30.74
N TRP A 31 18.64 -29.36 -30.11
CA TRP A 31 18.85 -29.66 -28.68
C TRP A 31 18.68 -28.44 -27.76
N SER A 32 18.87 -27.22 -28.25
CA SER A 32 18.68 -25.99 -27.46
C SER A 32 17.22 -25.54 -27.34
N LEU A 33 16.32 -26.05 -28.18
CA LEU A 33 14.91 -25.63 -28.21
C LEU A 33 13.97 -26.51 -27.37
N ARG A 34 14.41 -27.69 -26.91
CA ARG A 34 13.65 -28.53 -25.97
C ARG A 34 13.93 -28.21 -24.51
N LEU A 35 15.12 -27.69 -24.18
CA LEU A 35 15.46 -27.19 -22.84
C LEU A 35 14.84 -25.82 -22.55
N ALA A 36 14.71 -24.96 -23.57
CA ALA A 36 14.06 -23.65 -23.42
C ALA A 36 12.56 -23.74 -23.09
N ARG A 37 11.86 -24.80 -23.54
CA ARG A 37 10.41 -24.97 -23.28
C ARG A 37 10.07 -25.59 -21.93
N LEU A 38 11.06 -26.15 -21.22
CA LEU A 38 10.90 -26.64 -19.84
C LEU A 38 11.21 -25.56 -18.80
N GLY A 39 12.10 -24.59 -19.10
CA GLY A 39 12.39 -23.45 -18.21
C GLY A 39 11.25 -22.44 -18.09
N THR A 40 10.46 -22.23 -19.14
CA THR A 40 9.38 -21.22 -19.13
C THR A 40 8.16 -21.60 -18.29
N ARG A 41 7.93 -22.90 -18.01
CA ARG A 41 6.81 -23.34 -17.17
C ARG A 41 7.08 -23.26 -15.66
N LEU A 42 8.34 -23.13 -15.24
CA LEU A 42 8.71 -22.93 -13.83
C LEU A 42 8.69 -21.45 -13.41
N ILE A 43 8.93 -20.53 -14.36
CA ILE A 43 8.92 -19.08 -14.08
C ILE A 43 7.48 -18.56 -13.93
N LEU A 44 6.51 -19.13 -14.64
CA LEU A 44 5.10 -18.72 -14.54
C LEU A 44 4.40 -19.27 -13.28
N ALA A 45 4.92 -20.35 -12.68
CA ALA A 45 4.41 -20.89 -11.41
C ALA A 45 4.97 -20.15 -10.18
N GLY A 46 6.16 -19.56 -10.28
CA GLY A 46 6.77 -18.77 -9.19
C GLY A 46 6.15 -17.38 -8.98
N LEU A 47 5.49 -16.82 -10.00
CA LEU A 47 4.91 -15.47 -9.93
C LEU A 47 3.55 -15.42 -9.19
N LEU A 48 2.91 -16.57 -8.93
CA LEU A 48 1.60 -16.65 -8.26
C LEU A 48 1.68 -16.79 -6.73
N VAL A 49 2.88 -16.93 -6.15
CA VAL A 49 3.06 -17.03 -4.68
C VAL A 49 3.37 -15.67 -4.03
N GLY A 50 3.48 -14.60 -4.83
CA GLY A 50 3.84 -13.25 -4.35
C GLY A 50 2.69 -12.40 -3.79
N VAL A 51 1.45 -12.91 -3.70
CA VAL A 51 0.28 -12.13 -3.23
C VAL A 51 -0.31 -12.70 -1.94
N LEU A 52 0.55 -12.96 -0.97
CA LEU A 52 0.12 -13.07 0.41
C LEU A 52 0.80 -11.95 1.19
N SER A 53 0.11 -10.81 1.30
CA SER A 53 0.37 -9.82 2.35
C SER A 53 -0.59 -10.08 3.52
N PRO A 54 -0.29 -10.99 4.47
CA PRO A 54 -0.97 -10.95 5.75
C PRO A 54 -0.18 -10.01 6.65
N SER A 55 -0.60 -8.75 6.71
CA SER A 55 -0.20 -7.86 7.82
C SER A 55 -1.41 -7.09 8.31
N ALA A 56 -2.48 -7.84 8.61
CA ALA A 56 -3.43 -7.40 9.62
C ALA A 56 -2.86 -7.79 11.00
N ALA A 57 -1.81 -7.09 11.43
CA ALA A 57 -1.51 -7.05 12.85
C ALA A 57 -2.63 -6.22 13.50
N ALA A 58 -3.69 -6.89 13.94
CA ALA A 58 -4.62 -6.30 14.90
C ALA A 58 -3.84 -5.98 16.17
N GLN A 59 -4.24 -4.91 16.88
CA GLN A 59 -3.60 -4.48 18.13
C GLN A 59 -3.55 -5.66 19.13
N SER A 60 -2.40 -6.30 19.27
CA SER A 60 -2.18 -7.31 20.31
C SER A 60 -1.79 -6.58 21.60
N GLY A 61 -2.79 -6.31 22.44
CA GLY A 61 -2.62 -5.80 23.80
C GLY A 61 -3.98 -5.69 24.49
N LEU A 62 -4.13 -6.25 25.69
CA LEU A 62 -5.32 -6.03 26.51
C LEU A 62 -5.28 -4.59 27.02
N VAL A 63 -6.22 -3.76 26.56
CA VAL A 63 -6.40 -2.40 27.09
C VAL A 63 -7.63 -2.39 27.98
N ILE A 64 -7.42 -2.30 29.29
CA ILE A 64 -8.50 -2.09 30.25
C ILE A 64 -8.78 -0.60 30.28
N THR A 65 -9.78 -0.16 29.51
CA THR A 65 -10.32 1.19 29.66
C THR A 65 -11.16 1.21 30.94
N GLY A 66 -10.90 2.18 31.82
CA GLY A 66 -11.83 2.52 32.90
C GLY A 66 -13.24 2.73 32.32
N SER A 67 -14.27 2.62 33.16
CA SER A 67 -15.71 2.53 32.85
C SER A 67 -16.35 3.66 32.02
N GLU A 68 -15.61 4.43 31.25
CA GLU A 68 -16.14 5.35 30.25
C GLU A 68 -16.75 4.52 29.12
N GLY A 69 -18.08 4.57 28.99
CA GLY A 69 -18.85 3.89 27.93
C GLY A 69 -18.60 4.41 26.51
N VAL A 70 -17.43 4.98 26.26
CA VAL A 70 -16.99 5.48 24.95
C VAL A 70 -16.17 4.38 24.27
N PRO A 71 -16.53 3.95 23.06
CA PRO A 71 -15.89 2.80 22.42
C PRO A 71 -14.43 3.10 22.06
N VAL A 72 -13.57 2.08 22.21
CA VAL A 72 -12.20 2.12 21.69
C VAL A 72 -12.23 1.78 20.20
N LEU A 73 -11.72 2.70 19.39
CA LEU A 73 -11.69 2.60 17.95
C LEU A 73 -10.42 1.90 17.46
N SER A 74 -10.53 1.21 16.32
CA SER A 74 -9.41 0.53 15.70
C SER A 74 -8.54 1.51 14.90
N TYR A 75 -7.23 1.29 14.93
CA TYR A 75 -6.28 2.01 14.09
C TYR A 75 -5.14 1.12 13.61
N ARG A 76 -4.37 1.62 12.65
CA ARG A 76 -3.11 1.04 12.20
C ARG A 76 -2.09 2.15 11.93
N LEU A 77 -0.84 1.88 12.29
CA LEU A 77 0.32 2.69 11.94
C LEU A 77 1.16 1.92 10.92
N ASP A 78 1.58 2.57 9.83
CA ASP A 78 2.29 1.91 8.73
C ASP A 78 3.77 1.70 9.05
N PHE A 79 4.36 2.59 9.83
CA PHE A 79 5.78 2.64 10.14
C PHE A 79 6.07 2.43 11.64
N ARG A 80 5.20 1.64 12.29
CA ARG A 80 5.30 1.14 13.67
C ARG A 80 5.09 2.17 14.80
N GLY A 81 4.82 3.43 14.51
CA GLY A 81 4.57 4.43 15.55
C GLY A 81 5.80 4.81 16.35
N ILE A 82 6.99 4.87 15.73
CA ILE A 82 8.23 5.21 16.48
C ILE A 82 8.20 6.70 16.87
N ARG A 83 8.44 7.02 18.14
CA ARG A 83 8.43 8.40 18.66
C ARG A 83 9.28 9.36 17.81
N GLY A 84 8.76 10.56 17.57
CA GLY A 84 9.42 11.62 16.80
C GLY A 84 9.68 11.36 15.31
N ARG A 85 9.33 10.17 14.78
CA ARG A 85 9.46 9.83 13.35
C ARG A 85 8.18 10.13 12.58
N LEU A 86 8.31 10.19 11.26
CA LEU A 86 7.16 10.26 10.37
C LEU A 86 6.47 8.91 10.26
N ASP A 87 5.15 8.93 10.24
CA ASP A 87 4.31 7.76 10.06
C ASP A 87 3.07 8.08 9.21
N ARG A 88 2.31 7.04 8.88
CA ARG A 88 0.97 7.14 8.31
C ARG A 88 -0.02 6.46 9.25
N TYR A 89 -1.00 7.23 9.69
CA TYR A 89 -2.06 6.75 10.57
C TYR A 89 -3.25 6.36 9.70
N ARG A 90 -3.82 5.18 9.98
CA ARG A 90 -5.11 4.74 9.44
C ARG A 90 -6.06 4.60 10.61
N LEU A 91 -6.90 5.59 10.79
CA LEU A 91 -7.84 5.72 11.90
C LEU A 91 -9.23 5.31 11.41
N THR A 92 -9.77 4.23 11.96
CA THR A 92 -11.07 3.69 11.52
C THR A 92 -12.18 4.19 12.43
N ILE A 93 -13.26 4.68 11.83
CA ILE A 93 -14.51 5.06 12.47
C ILE A 93 -15.59 4.07 12.00
N PRO A 94 -16.28 3.37 12.93
CA PRO A 94 -17.31 2.41 12.56
C PRO A 94 -18.50 3.09 11.88
N PRO A 95 -19.36 2.31 11.19
CA PRO A 95 -20.62 2.79 10.63
C PRO A 95 -21.42 3.66 11.58
N GLN A 96 -21.84 4.84 11.10
CA GLN A 96 -22.68 5.77 11.85
C GLN A 96 -24.14 5.65 11.41
N ASN A 97 -25.07 5.88 12.33
CA ASN A 97 -26.51 5.79 12.05
C ASN A 97 -27.08 6.98 11.26
N VAL A 98 -26.24 7.97 10.93
CA VAL A 98 -26.63 9.16 10.16
C VAL A 98 -25.56 9.46 9.12
N ALA A 99 -25.91 10.28 8.13
CA ALA A 99 -24.95 10.79 7.17
C ALA A 99 -23.92 11.68 7.88
N VAL A 100 -22.64 11.55 7.50
CA VAL A 100 -21.52 12.29 8.10
C VAL A 100 -21.03 13.33 7.11
N ALA A 101 -21.10 14.60 7.49
CA ALA A 101 -20.58 15.71 6.69
C ALA A 101 -19.12 16.03 7.06
N GLU A 102 -18.75 15.82 8.31
CA GLU A 102 -17.44 16.19 8.82
C GLU A 102 -16.98 15.25 9.92
N VAL A 103 -15.67 15.03 9.95
CA VAL A 103 -14.95 14.29 10.97
C VAL A 103 -13.98 15.24 11.66
N GLN A 104 -14.00 15.24 12.99
CA GLN A 104 -13.04 15.95 13.83
C GLN A 104 -12.28 14.95 14.69
N ILE A 105 -10.97 15.15 14.84
CA ILE A 105 -10.17 14.42 15.82
C ILE A 105 -9.54 15.39 16.81
N ASN A 106 -9.49 15.00 18.09
CA ASN A 106 -8.90 15.82 19.15
C ASN A 106 -7.89 15.01 19.94
N GLY A 107 -6.64 15.43 19.93
CA GLY A 107 -5.59 14.86 20.77
C GLY A 107 -5.68 15.33 22.21
N ASP A 108 -5.23 14.50 23.15
CA ASP A 108 -5.04 14.92 24.54
C ASP A 108 -3.87 15.93 24.71
N ARG A 109 -3.70 16.46 25.93
CA ARG A 109 -2.64 17.43 26.27
C ARG A 109 -1.21 16.91 26.06
N ASN A 110 -1.01 15.60 25.96
CA ASN A 110 0.32 15.02 25.76
C ASN A 110 0.57 14.63 24.31
N PHE A 111 -0.47 14.53 23.48
CA PHE A 111 -0.38 14.25 22.06
C PHE A 111 0.15 15.46 21.29
N ASP A 112 1.48 15.58 21.18
CA ASP A 112 2.22 16.64 20.48
C ASP A 112 2.61 16.23 19.06
N ALA A 113 1.77 15.42 18.39
CA ALA A 113 1.99 15.04 17.00
C ALA A 113 1.76 16.24 16.06
N VAL A 114 2.51 16.28 14.96
CA VAL A 114 2.31 17.29 13.91
C VAL A 114 1.66 16.62 12.71
N ILE A 115 0.50 17.13 12.30
CA ILE A 115 -0.29 16.61 11.18
C ILE A 115 -0.12 17.54 9.99
N ASP A 116 0.12 16.96 8.82
CA ASP A 116 0.19 17.66 7.55
C ASP A 116 -1.20 17.65 6.87
N PRO A 117 -1.91 18.79 6.82
CA PRO A 117 -3.28 18.86 6.29
C PRO A 117 -3.36 18.55 4.78
N GLU A 118 -2.29 18.76 4.02
CA GLU A 118 -2.26 18.45 2.57
C GLU A 118 -2.22 16.94 2.30
N ASN A 119 -1.83 16.16 3.31
CA ASN A 119 -1.62 14.72 3.25
C ASN A 119 -2.70 13.92 4.02
N VAL A 120 -3.84 14.57 4.29
CA VAL A 120 -5.03 13.95 4.89
C VAL A 120 -5.97 13.44 3.80
N ARG A 121 -6.51 12.23 4.01
CA ARG A 121 -7.53 11.63 3.16
C ARG A 121 -8.61 10.99 3.99
N LEU A 122 -9.83 11.01 3.44
CA LEU A 122 -10.95 10.27 3.97
C LEU A 122 -11.30 9.16 2.97
N GLU A 123 -11.45 7.94 3.47
CA GLU A 123 -11.80 6.78 2.67
C GLU A 123 -13.10 6.17 3.19
N VAL A 124 -13.95 5.71 2.28
CA VAL A 124 -15.15 4.93 2.59
C VAL A 124 -15.06 3.63 1.82
N GLU A 125 -15.11 2.51 2.53
CA GLU A 125 -14.96 1.16 1.93
C GLU A 125 -13.68 1.04 1.06
N GLY A 126 -12.61 1.73 1.45
CA GLY A 126 -11.33 1.75 0.74
C GLY A 126 -11.27 2.67 -0.49
N LYS A 127 -12.32 3.44 -0.77
CA LYS A 127 -12.35 4.44 -1.85
C LYS A 127 -12.17 5.84 -1.29
N PRO A 128 -11.33 6.70 -1.90
CA PRO A 128 -11.15 8.07 -1.43
C PRO A 128 -12.42 8.90 -1.63
N VAL A 129 -12.72 9.75 -0.65
CA VAL A 129 -13.80 10.74 -0.66
C VAL A 129 -13.21 12.12 -0.97
N GLU A 130 -13.90 12.91 -1.79
CA GLU A 130 -13.49 14.28 -2.08
C GLU A 130 -13.70 15.19 -0.85
N LEU A 131 -12.67 15.95 -0.49
CA LEU A 131 -12.70 16.85 0.67
C LEU A 131 -13.01 18.28 0.21
N ALA A 132 -13.82 18.98 0.99
CA ALA A 132 -14.03 20.41 0.84
C ALA A 132 -12.93 21.19 1.57
N GLU A 133 -12.60 20.77 2.78
CA GLU A 133 -11.68 21.48 3.67
C GLU A 133 -10.98 20.50 4.62
N VAL A 134 -9.73 20.80 4.92
CA VAL A 134 -8.95 20.15 5.98
C VAL A 134 -8.28 21.26 6.78
N TYR A 135 -8.55 21.31 8.08
CA TYR A 135 -8.01 22.33 8.97
C TYR A 135 -7.33 21.67 10.17
N TRP A 136 -6.05 21.97 10.35
CA TRP A 136 -5.27 21.52 11.50
C TRP A 136 -4.98 22.69 12.43
N ASN A 137 -5.39 22.55 13.69
CA ASN A 137 -5.06 23.48 14.76
C ASN A 137 -4.09 22.83 15.74
N GLU A 138 -2.82 23.22 15.66
CA GLU A 138 -1.75 22.69 16.50
C GLU A 138 -1.91 23.07 17.98
N GLU A 139 -2.45 24.25 18.28
CA GLU A 139 -2.64 24.72 19.66
C GLU A 139 -3.69 23.86 20.40
N PHE A 140 -4.80 23.55 19.73
CA PHE A 140 -5.86 22.71 20.26
C PHE A 140 -5.69 21.22 19.95
N ARG A 141 -4.65 20.83 19.19
CA ARG A 141 -4.42 19.47 18.65
C ARG A 141 -5.68 18.89 18.00
N SER A 142 -6.35 19.73 17.24
CA SER A 142 -7.64 19.43 16.62
C SER A 142 -7.50 19.44 15.10
N LEU A 143 -7.92 18.37 14.46
CA LEU A 143 -8.02 18.28 13.00
C LEU A 143 -9.50 18.18 12.63
N GLU A 144 -9.93 19.05 11.73
CA GLU A 144 -11.26 19.07 11.14
C GLU A 144 -11.18 18.71 9.66
N VAL A 145 -12.02 17.78 9.23
CA VAL A 145 -12.03 17.23 7.86
C VAL A 145 -13.46 17.25 7.34
N VAL A 146 -13.72 18.17 6.42
CA VAL A 146 -15.04 18.38 5.82
C VAL A 146 -15.13 17.65 4.49
N ALA A 147 -16.07 16.73 4.36
CA ALA A 147 -16.34 16.05 3.10
C ALA A 147 -17.10 17.00 2.15
N ARG A 148 -16.76 16.98 0.86
CA ARG A 148 -17.48 17.78 -0.15
C ARG A 148 -18.91 17.31 -0.34
N GLN A 149 -19.13 16.00 -0.25
CA GLN A 149 -20.45 15.39 -0.23
C GLN A 149 -20.58 14.59 1.06
N PRO A 150 -21.74 14.65 1.75
CA PRO A 150 -21.96 13.85 2.94
C PRO A 150 -21.78 12.36 2.67
N ILE A 151 -21.09 11.68 3.58
CA ILE A 151 -20.93 10.22 3.57
C ILE A 151 -22.25 9.61 4.06
N ALA A 152 -22.76 8.60 3.37
CA ALA A 152 -24.03 7.98 3.74
C ALA A 152 -23.93 7.24 5.08
N ALA A 153 -25.07 7.12 5.76
CA ALA A 153 -25.17 6.32 6.98
C ALA A 153 -24.82 4.84 6.71
N GLY A 154 -24.33 4.15 7.73
CA GLY A 154 -24.01 2.73 7.65
C GLY A 154 -22.66 2.39 7.01
N GLN A 155 -21.89 3.39 6.58
CA GLN A 155 -20.59 3.17 5.94
C GLN A 155 -19.42 3.31 6.94
N GLU A 156 -18.44 2.40 6.85
CA GLU A 156 -17.17 2.53 7.58
C GLU A 156 -16.34 3.67 6.96
N ILE A 157 -15.83 4.56 7.81
CA ILE A 157 -14.99 5.67 7.42
C ILE A 157 -13.57 5.41 7.91
N ARG A 158 -12.58 5.62 7.04
CA ARG A 158 -11.17 5.58 7.41
C ARG A 158 -10.53 6.92 7.15
N LEU A 159 -10.04 7.55 8.21
CA LEU A 159 -9.24 8.76 8.13
C LEU A 159 -7.77 8.34 8.00
N VAL A 160 -7.15 8.72 6.89
CA VAL A 160 -5.75 8.43 6.58
C VAL A 160 -4.93 9.70 6.69
N LEU A 161 -4.06 9.76 7.70
CA LEU A 161 -3.17 10.88 7.93
C LEU A 161 -1.78 10.46 7.49
N SER A 162 -1.30 10.97 6.36
CA SER A 162 0.08 10.71 5.90
C SER A 162 1.01 11.81 6.39
N ASN A 163 2.30 11.49 6.50
CA ASN A 163 3.33 12.45 6.91
C ASN A 163 3.10 13.01 8.33
N VAL A 164 2.49 12.22 9.21
CA VAL A 164 2.33 12.60 10.62
C VAL A 164 3.65 12.45 11.32
N ARG A 165 4.14 13.51 11.97
CA ARG A 165 5.28 13.38 12.88
C ARG A 165 4.75 12.92 14.23
N ASN A 166 5.16 11.72 14.62
CA ASN A 166 4.75 11.09 15.87
C ASN A 166 5.14 11.95 17.08
N PRO A 167 4.38 11.85 18.19
CA PRO A 167 4.71 12.48 19.46
C PRO A 167 6.16 12.28 19.88
N SER A 168 6.70 13.23 20.63
CA SER A 168 8.11 13.20 21.06
C SER A 168 8.40 12.11 22.08
N ALA A 169 7.41 11.79 22.93
CA ALA A 169 7.49 10.73 23.93
C ALA A 169 6.87 9.42 23.43
N ALA A 170 7.37 8.30 23.94
CA ALA A 170 6.72 7.00 23.76
C ALA A 170 5.59 6.83 24.79
N GLY A 171 4.54 6.09 24.44
CA GLY A 171 3.39 5.90 25.32
C GLY A 171 2.10 5.56 24.57
N ILE A 172 0.99 5.59 25.28
CA ILE A 172 -0.35 5.44 24.71
C ILE A 172 -1.05 6.78 24.78
N TYR A 173 -1.53 7.26 23.64
CA TYR A 173 -2.20 8.56 23.50
C TYR A 173 -3.68 8.37 23.21
N ARG A 174 -4.52 9.16 23.86
CA ARG A 174 -5.95 9.17 23.57
C ARG A 174 -6.25 10.24 22.54
N VAL A 175 -6.79 9.80 21.40
CA VAL A 175 -7.30 10.69 20.34
C VAL A 175 -8.79 10.48 20.21
N GLU A 176 -9.57 11.50 20.52
CA GLU A 176 -11.02 11.47 20.44
C GLU A 176 -11.48 11.62 18.99
N ALA A 177 -12.45 10.81 18.58
CA ALA A 177 -13.12 10.92 17.29
C ALA A 177 -14.50 11.55 17.47
N ARG A 178 -14.79 12.58 16.69
CA ARG A 178 -16.10 13.21 16.63
C ARG A 178 -16.58 13.29 15.20
N VAL A 179 -17.89 13.20 15.02
CA VAL A 179 -18.53 13.39 13.71
C VAL A 179 -19.64 14.40 13.81
N ARG A 180 -19.84 15.15 12.74
CA ARG A 180 -20.96 16.08 12.56
C ARG A 180 -21.79 15.62 11.37
N GLY A 181 -23.09 15.47 11.59
CA GLY A 181 -24.02 15.01 10.56
C GLY A 181 -24.59 16.15 9.72
N THR A 182 -25.62 15.83 8.94
CA THR A 182 -26.33 16.77 8.05
C THR A 182 -27.68 17.23 8.62
N GLU A 183 -28.00 16.90 9.87
CA GLU A 183 -29.26 17.31 10.50
C GLU A 183 -29.33 18.83 10.68
N PRO A 184 -30.53 19.43 10.82
CA PRO A 184 -30.65 20.86 11.14
C PRO A 184 -29.95 21.18 12.47
N ASN A 185 -29.01 22.12 12.43
CA ASN A 185 -28.14 22.49 13.57
C ASN A 185 -27.31 21.30 14.12
N PRO A 186 -26.41 20.72 13.31
CA PRO A 186 -25.70 19.51 13.68
C PRO A 186 -24.60 19.84 14.70
N LEU A 187 -24.61 19.12 15.82
CA LEU A 187 -23.55 19.18 16.83
C LEU A 187 -22.55 18.04 16.61
N PHE A 188 -21.29 18.27 16.99
CA PHE A 188 -20.32 17.19 17.05
C PHE A 188 -20.72 16.17 18.10
N ARG A 189 -20.76 14.90 17.69
CA ARG A 189 -20.98 13.76 18.58
C ARG A 189 -19.70 12.96 18.68
N ASN A 190 -19.29 12.63 19.91
CA ASN A 190 -18.20 11.69 20.14
C ASN A 190 -18.63 10.29 19.71
N VAL A 191 -17.83 9.65 18.85
CA VAL A 191 -18.08 8.31 18.31
C VAL A 191 -17.11 7.26 18.83
N GLY A 192 -16.09 7.67 19.59
CA GLY A 192 -15.10 6.79 20.17
C GLY A 192 -13.74 7.47 20.38
N ASN A 193 -12.79 6.69 20.88
CA ASN A 193 -11.40 7.12 21.04
C ASN A 193 -10.44 6.11 20.41
N TRP A 194 -9.42 6.58 19.69
CA TRP A 194 -8.24 5.76 19.41
C TRP A 194 -7.25 5.84 20.56
N LEU A 195 -6.68 4.70 20.93
CA LEU A 195 -5.62 4.59 21.92
C LEU A 195 -4.29 4.29 21.22
N ILE A 196 -3.70 5.34 20.64
CA ILE A 196 -2.55 5.23 19.73
C ILE A 196 -1.28 4.95 20.54
N THR A 197 -0.65 3.81 20.27
CA THR A 197 0.61 3.40 20.89
C THR A 197 1.77 3.90 20.05
N ILE A 198 2.66 4.64 20.70
CA ILE A 198 3.90 5.17 20.13
C ILE A 198 5.08 4.50 20.85
N ASP A 199 5.94 3.88 20.07
CA ASP A 199 7.04 3.05 20.55
C ASP A 199 8.34 3.84 20.69
N ASP A 200 9.19 3.36 21.61
CA ASP A 200 10.56 3.83 21.75
C ASP A 200 11.50 2.96 20.89
N PRO A 201 12.31 3.54 19.98
CA PRO A 201 13.23 2.76 19.17
C PRO A 201 14.27 2.00 20.01
N GLU A 202 14.65 2.49 21.19
CA GLU A 202 15.66 1.87 22.06
C GLU A 202 15.13 0.61 22.74
N ARG A 203 13.80 0.46 22.86
CA ARG A 203 13.16 -0.72 23.46
C ARG A 203 13.07 -1.91 22.50
N LEU A 204 13.59 -1.78 21.28
CA LEU A 204 13.45 -2.76 20.20
C LEU A 204 14.74 -3.54 19.91
N THR A 205 15.83 -3.25 20.63
CA THR A 205 17.08 -4.00 20.56
C THR A 205 17.20 -4.93 21.78
N PHE A 206 16.74 -6.17 21.62
CA PHE A 206 17.02 -7.28 22.52
C PHE A 206 17.60 -8.46 21.74
#